data_AF-A0A151MLA7-F1
#
_entry.id   AF-A0A151MLA7-F1
#
_cell.length_a   1.000
_cell.length_b   1.000
_cell.length_c   1.000
_cell.angle_alpha   90.00
_cell.angle_beta   90.00
_cell.angle_gamma   90.00
#
_symmetry.space_group_name_H-M   'P 1'
#
loop_
_entity.id
_entity.type
_entity.pdbx_description
1 polymer ?
#
loop_
_entity_poly.entity_id
_entity_poly.type
_entity_poly.pdbx_seq_one_letter_code
_entity_poly.pdbx_strand_id
1 'polypeptide(L)'
;MRAVRAFDLGGKKSFSISYMGRDRQGQDTWFPLLSDGDLGAAFTGASCPHLQLRVDIRTAEDSPLLEDWDIISPKDVVGSEPLPGERRSLAAAALPLTQAILSQVGRTLWRVQQALSWTGGEETPAPAPPLNEAEFHALLSPDGRLARPEDLRLRVYHGGVEPSLRKVVWRHLLNVYPVGLTAPQRLAYVRRKAREYEVLKQAAPGRAPGPEDAAFVRAAVAKDVARTDRAQPYYAGPDDGPRLRALEDLLVTYALAHPRVSYCQGMSDLASPLLAVLDDEAQAYVCFCGLMKRLEGNFLPDGRALGLKFAHLRLLLRRLDPPFHAYLAARGADDLFFCYRWLLLELKREFAFEDALRVLEVLWSSLPPDPPEKEELGRGNPFLLFVCVAMLLEQRECLLRRDLDYDDVAVHFDRLVRRHSLTRVLPRARALFADYLRSEVWDSEEVDEAAAESPQPS
;
A
#
# COMPACT_ATOMS: atom_id res chain seq x y z
N MET A 1 -42.46 -7.38 -16.17
CA MET A 1 -41.22 -8.12 -15.83
C MET A 1 -40.03 -7.26 -16.25
N ARG A 2 -39.28 -6.73 -15.28
CA ARG A 2 -38.09 -5.89 -15.53
C ARG A 2 -36.88 -6.81 -15.63
N ALA A 3 -36.21 -6.82 -16.78
CA ALA A 3 -34.93 -7.52 -16.94
C ALA A 3 -33.86 -6.80 -16.11
N VAL A 4 -33.26 -7.53 -15.19
CA VAL A 4 -32.08 -7.11 -14.41
C VAL A 4 -30.88 -7.17 -15.36
N ARG A 5 -30.16 -6.05 -15.54
CA ARG A 5 -28.87 -6.05 -16.25
C ARG A 5 -27.89 -6.89 -15.43
N ALA A 6 -27.45 -8.02 -15.98
CA ALA A 6 -26.54 -8.92 -15.27
C ALA A 6 -25.08 -8.46 -15.36
N PHE A 7 -24.66 -7.74 -16.41
CA PHE A 7 -23.29 -7.25 -16.57
C PHE A 7 -23.25 -5.93 -17.37
N ASP A 8 -22.31 -5.04 -17.04
CA ASP A 8 -21.95 -3.86 -17.82
C ASP A 8 -20.56 -4.12 -18.45
N LEU A 9 -20.49 -4.15 -19.79
CA LEU A 9 -19.24 -4.37 -20.53
C LEU A 9 -18.63 -3.06 -21.04
N GLY A 10 -19.15 -1.90 -20.64
CA GLY A 10 -18.63 -0.58 -20.98
C GLY A 10 -17.47 -0.14 -20.10
N GLY A 11 -16.24 -0.54 -20.46
CA GLY A 11 -15.03 -0.05 -19.80
C GLY A 11 -13.79 -0.77 -20.31
N LYS A 12 -12.97 -0.06 -21.07
CA LYS A 12 -11.66 -0.43 -21.63
C LYS A 12 -11.02 -1.70 -21.05
N LYS A 13 -11.04 -2.78 -21.84
CA LYS A 13 -10.52 -4.08 -21.41
C LYS A 13 -9.13 -4.34 -21.98
N SER A 14 -8.23 -4.75 -21.10
CA SER A 14 -6.95 -5.43 -21.41
C SER A 14 -7.14 -6.84 -21.99
N PHE A 15 -8.37 -7.20 -22.36
CA PHE A 15 -8.73 -8.47 -22.97
C PHE A 15 -9.92 -8.31 -23.93
N SER A 16 -10.02 -9.17 -24.94
CA SER A 16 -11.18 -9.26 -25.84
C SER A 16 -11.91 -10.58 -25.63
N ILE A 17 -13.24 -10.55 -25.62
CA ILE A 17 -14.09 -11.75 -25.55
C ILE A 17 -14.74 -11.98 -26.91
N SER A 18 -14.72 -13.23 -27.39
CA SER A 18 -15.43 -13.68 -28.58
C SER A 18 -16.22 -14.96 -28.28
N TYR A 19 -17.27 -15.25 -29.04
CA TYR A 19 -18.07 -16.48 -28.94
C TYR A 19 -18.00 -17.30 -30.23
N MET A 20 -18.16 -18.63 -30.13
CA MET A 20 -18.16 -19.50 -31.31
C MET A 20 -19.57 -19.63 -31.90
N GLY A 21 -19.72 -19.32 -33.19
CA GLY A 21 -20.96 -19.46 -33.93
C GLY A 21 -20.71 -19.89 -35.38
N ARG A 22 -21.77 -20.08 -36.18
CA ARG A 22 -21.63 -20.41 -37.60
C ARG A 22 -21.77 -19.20 -38.49
N ASP A 23 -20.87 -19.08 -39.46
CA ASP A 23 -20.97 -18.07 -40.50
C ASP A 23 -22.04 -18.41 -41.55
N ARG A 24 -22.22 -17.54 -42.55
CA ARG A 24 -23.22 -17.74 -43.62
C ARG A 24 -22.94 -18.94 -44.52
N GLN A 25 -21.76 -19.55 -44.43
CA GLN A 25 -21.36 -20.74 -45.17
C GLN A 25 -21.43 -22.00 -44.29
N GLY A 26 -21.83 -21.87 -43.02
CA GLY A 26 -22.00 -22.96 -42.08
C GLY A 26 -20.72 -23.40 -41.36
N GLN A 27 -19.64 -22.62 -41.45
CA GLN A 27 -18.37 -22.91 -40.78
C GLN A 27 -18.30 -22.27 -39.39
N ASP A 28 -17.74 -23.00 -38.42
CA ASP A 28 -17.55 -22.52 -37.05
C ASP A 28 -16.48 -21.41 -37.03
N THR A 29 -16.88 -20.21 -36.61
CA THR A 29 -16.05 -18.99 -36.58
C THR A 29 -16.26 -18.25 -35.26
N TRP A 30 -15.23 -17.55 -34.80
CA TRP A 30 -15.28 -16.72 -33.60
C TRP A 30 -15.79 -15.31 -33.92
N PHE A 31 -16.86 -14.89 -33.23
CA PHE A 31 -17.47 -13.57 -33.35
C PHE A 31 -17.22 -12.74 -32.09
N PRO A 32 -16.87 -11.45 -32.21
CA PRO A 32 -16.57 -10.61 -31.06
C PRO A 32 -17.85 -10.32 -30.24
N LEU A 33 -17.72 -10.29 -28.91
CA LEU A 33 -18.81 -10.03 -27.98
C LEU A 33 -18.64 -8.63 -27.37
N LEU A 34 -19.25 -7.62 -27.99
CA LEU A 34 -19.00 -6.20 -27.69
C LEU A 34 -20.17 -5.51 -26.99
N SER A 35 -21.36 -6.11 -26.98
CA SER A 35 -22.58 -5.56 -26.41
C SER A 35 -23.56 -6.64 -25.92
N ASP A 36 -24.57 -6.24 -25.16
CA ASP A 36 -25.67 -7.12 -24.71
C ASP A 36 -26.48 -7.70 -25.90
N GLY A 37 -26.53 -6.98 -27.02
CA GLY A 37 -27.17 -7.47 -28.25
C GLY A 37 -26.41 -8.65 -28.86
N ASP A 38 -25.07 -8.64 -28.77
CA ASP A 38 -24.21 -9.73 -29.26
C ASP A 38 -24.34 -10.98 -28.39
N LEU A 39 -24.62 -10.82 -27.10
CA LEU A 39 -24.87 -11.93 -26.18
C LEU A 39 -26.16 -12.68 -26.55
N GLY A 40 -27.22 -11.96 -26.94
CA GLY A 40 -28.45 -12.57 -27.45
C GLY A 40 -28.21 -13.37 -28.73
N ALA A 41 -27.44 -12.80 -29.67
CA ALA A 41 -27.04 -13.49 -30.90
C ALA A 41 -26.20 -14.75 -30.62
N ALA A 42 -25.31 -14.68 -29.63
CA ALA A 42 -24.45 -15.79 -29.22
C ALA A 42 -25.24 -17.01 -28.71
N PHE A 43 -26.33 -16.81 -27.98
CA PHE A 43 -27.21 -17.92 -27.56
C PHE A 43 -28.01 -18.51 -28.71
N THR A 44 -28.42 -17.70 -29.68
CA THR A 44 -29.22 -18.17 -30.84
C THR A 44 -28.37 -18.81 -31.94
N GLY A 45 -27.10 -18.45 -32.05
CA GLY A 45 -26.18 -18.88 -33.12
C GLY A 45 -25.11 -19.88 -32.70
N ALA A 46 -25.16 -20.39 -31.45
CA ALA A 46 -24.19 -21.33 -30.91
C ALA A 46 -24.17 -22.64 -31.72
N SER A 47 -22.97 -23.10 -32.10
CA SER A 47 -22.80 -24.34 -32.89
C SER A 47 -22.96 -25.63 -32.06
N CYS A 48 -23.04 -25.50 -30.73
CA CYS A 48 -23.06 -26.58 -29.74
C CYS A 48 -24.12 -26.32 -28.66
N PRO A 49 -24.56 -27.34 -27.89
CA PRO A 49 -25.54 -27.19 -26.80
C PRO A 49 -25.05 -26.34 -25.62
N HIS A 50 -23.81 -25.86 -25.66
CA HIS A 50 -23.21 -24.94 -24.69
C HIS A 50 -22.53 -23.77 -25.43
N LEU A 51 -22.55 -22.59 -24.82
CA LEU A 51 -21.87 -21.41 -25.37
C LEU A 51 -20.35 -21.52 -25.14
N GLN A 52 -19.56 -21.49 -26.22
CA GLN A 52 -18.10 -21.45 -26.12
C GLN A 52 -17.62 -20.01 -26.26
N LEU A 53 -16.87 -19.55 -25.25
CA LEU A 53 -16.28 -18.22 -25.18
C LEU A 53 -14.77 -18.31 -25.20
N ARG A 54 -14.14 -17.39 -25.92
CA ARG A 54 -12.69 -17.22 -26.00
C ARG A 54 -12.32 -15.86 -25.45
N VAL A 55 -11.34 -15.84 -24.54
CA VAL A 55 -10.82 -14.62 -23.91
C VAL A 55 -9.36 -14.48 -24.30
N ASP A 56 -9.04 -13.44 -25.07
CA ASP A 56 -7.67 -13.11 -25.46
C ASP A 56 -7.16 -11.96 -24.61
N ILE A 57 -6.11 -12.18 -23.82
CA ILE A 57 -5.47 -11.16 -22.97
C ILE A 57 -4.35 -10.47 -23.77
N ARG A 58 -4.32 -9.14 -23.80
CA ARG A 58 -3.25 -8.38 -24.45
C ARG A 58 -2.17 -8.03 -23.41
N THR A 59 -0.98 -8.62 -23.55
CA THR A 59 0.20 -8.22 -22.78
C THR A 59 0.75 -6.90 -23.33
N ALA A 60 0.84 -5.88 -22.48
CA ALA A 60 1.49 -4.63 -22.81
C ALA A 60 2.99 -4.78 -22.54
N GLU A 61 3.74 -5.23 -23.55
CA GLU A 61 5.20 -5.11 -23.56
C GLU A 61 5.63 -4.15 -24.68
N ASP A 62 6.75 -3.47 -24.43
CA ASP A 62 7.43 -2.44 -25.23
C ASP A 62 6.99 -0.97 -25.00
N SER A 63 7.35 -0.43 -23.84
CA SER A 63 7.64 1.00 -23.71
C SER A 63 8.98 1.20 -22.98
N PRO A 64 10.06 1.57 -23.70
CA PRO A 64 11.43 1.66 -23.17
C PRO A 64 11.68 2.83 -22.21
N LEU A 65 10.64 3.39 -21.58
CA LEU A 65 10.71 4.54 -20.66
C LEU A 65 10.12 4.24 -19.27
N LEU A 66 9.65 3.02 -19.02
CA LEU A 66 9.11 2.63 -17.70
C LEU A 66 10.20 2.29 -16.69
N GLU A 67 11.35 1.75 -17.14
CA GLU A 67 12.44 1.34 -16.25
C GLU A 67 13.06 2.52 -15.47
N ASP A 68 13.00 3.76 -15.97
CA ASP A 68 13.58 4.94 -15.31
C ASP A 68 12.73 5.55 -14.18
N TRP A 69 11.44 5.20 -14.11
CA TRP A 69 10.52 5.62 -13.04
C TRP A 69 10.42 4.59 -11.92
N ASP A 70 10.81 3.35 -12.20
CA ASP A 70 11.17 2.40 -11.17
C ASP A 70 12.45 2.90 -10.51
N ILE A 71 12.30 3.67 -9.42
CA ILE A 71 13.44 4.06 -8.59
C ILE A 71 14.09 2.78 -8.02
N ILE A 72 15.07 2.27 -8.77
CA ILE A 72 16.01 1.17 -8.54
C ILE A 72 15.41 -0.23 -8.67
N SER A 73 15.92 -0.97 -9.67
CA SER A 73 16.01 -2.42 -9.66
C SER A 73 17.41 -2.83 -9.17
N PRO A 74 17.58 -3.93 -8.40
CA PRO A 74 18.91 -4.41 -7.97
C PRO A 74 19.89 -4.69 -9.11
N LYS A 75 19.40 -4.77 -10.35
CA LYS A 75 20.20 -5.00 -11.57
C LYS A 75 21.00 -3.78 -12.02
N ASP A 76 20.66 -2.58 -11.56
CA ASP A 76 21.32 -1.33 -12.02
C ASP A 76 22.64 -1.01 -11.29
N VAL A 77 23.22 -2.02 -10.60
CA VAL A 77 24.39 -1.85 -9.71
C VAL A 77 25.67 -2.51 -10.25
N VAL A 78 25.65 -3.21 -11.39
CA VAL A 78 26.89 -3.82 -11.95
C VAL A 78 27.36 -3.08 -13.20
N GLY A 79 27.89 -1.88 -12.98
CA GLY A 79 28.73 -1.16 -13.93
C GLY A 79 30.21 -1.43 -13.67
N SER A 80 30.69 -2.62 -13.97
CA SER A 80 32.12 -2.88 -14.16
C SER A 80 32.30 -4.13 -15.03
N GLU A 81 32.83 -3.94 -16.24
CA GLU A 81 33.19 -5.01 -17.19
C GLU A 81 34.06 -6.10 -16.54
N PRO A 82 33.85 -7.37 -16.90
CA PRO A 82 34.91 -8.36 -16.87
C PRO A 82 35.27 -8.85 -18.27
N LEU A 83 36.57 -8.98 -18.49
CA LEU A 83 37.27 -9.55 -19.64
C LEU A 83 36.77 -10.96 -20.03
N PRO A 84 36.94 -11.39 -21.31
CA PRO A 84 36.40 -12.65 -21.79
C PRO A 84 37.29 -13.85 -21.44
N GLY A 85 36.72 -14.84 -20.76
CA GLY A 85 37.36 -16.13 -20.54
C GLY A 85 36.59 -17.05 -19.60
N GLU A 86 36.30 -18.25 -20.10
CA GLU A 86 35.84 -19.44 -19.37
C GLU A 86 34.34 -19.59 -19.04
N ARG A 87 33.68 -20.31 -19.94
CA ARG A 87 32.46 -21.10 -19.68
C ARG A 87 32.72 -22.13 -18.58
N ARG A 88 31.95 -22.10 -17.49
CA ARG A 88 31.54 -23.32 -16.76
C ARG A 88 30.11 -23.19 -16.23
N SER A 89 29.24 -24.01 -16.79
CA SER A 89 27.92 -24.36 -16.28
C SER A 89 28.04 -25.10 -14.95
N LEU A 90 27.27 -24.70 -13.93
CA LEU A 90 26.89 -25.57 -12.82
C LEU A 90 25.49 -25.20 -12.32
N ALA A 91 24.47 -25.83 -12.90
CA ALA A 91 23.33 -26.27 -12.13
C ALA A 91 23.80 -27.43 -11.24
N ALA A 92 23.97 -27.19 -9.93
CA ALA A 92 23.80 -28.15 -8.84
C ALA A 92 24.47 -27.63 -7.54
N ALA A 93 23.62 -27.36 -6.54
CA ALA A 93 23.82 -27.34 -5.08
C ALA A 93 23.10 -26.11 -4.51
N ALA A 94 21.89 -26.15 -3.94
CA ALA A 94 21.35 -26.93 -2.81
C ALA A 94 20.81 -25.94 -1.74
N LEU A 95 19.49 -25.69 -1.75
CA LEU A 95 18.57 -25.41 -0.62
C LEU A 95 18.97 -24.31 0.44
N PRO A 96 18.15 -24.05 1.48
CA PRO A 96 17.26 -22.90 1.61
C PRO A 96 17.81 -21.89 2.67
N LEU A 97 18.55 -20.86 2.24
CA LEU A 97 19.21 -19.92 3.16
C LEU A 97 18.54 -18.55 3.28
N THR A 98 17.46 -18.28 2.53
CA THR A 98 16.79 -16.95 2.52
C THR A 98 15.58 -16.84 3.45
N GLN A 99 15.03 -17.97 3.96
CA GLN A 99 14.00 -17.95 5.02
C GLN A 99 14.59 -17.65 6.41
N ALA A 100 15.87 -17.92 6.62
CA ALA A 100 16.53 -17.66 7.88
C ALA A 100 16.84 -16.17 8.09
N ILE A 101 17.10 -15.38 7.04
CA ILE A 101 17.66 -14.04 7.21
C ILE A 101 16.61 -13.00 7.65
N LEU A 102 15.37 -13.05 7.17
CA LEU A 102 14.32 -12.11 7.62
C LEU A 102 13.86 -12.40 9.05
N SER A 103 13.70 -13.68 9.41
CA SER A 103 13.44 -14.10 10.79
C SER A 103 14.67 -13.93 11.70
N GLN A 104 15.89 -14.01 11.17
CA GLN A 104 17.10 -13.70 11.92
C GLN A 104 17.33 -12.20 12.09
N VAL A 105 16.93 -11.33 11.17
CA VAL A 105 17.08 -9.87 11.34
C VAL A 105 16.13 -9.40 12.44
N GLY A 106 14.88 -9.87 12.46
CA GLY A 106 13.96 -9.63 13.59
C GLY A 106 14.49 -10.16 14.93
N ARG A 107 15.06 -11.38 14.95
CA ARG A 107 15.64 -12.01 16.16
C ARG A 107 16.98 -11.38 16.58
N THR A 108 17.78 -10.87 15.65
CA THR A 108 19.08 -10.22 15.92
C THR A 108 18.85 -8.80 16.41
N LEU A 109 17.90 -8.07 15.83
CA LEU A 109 17.41 -6.79 16.36
C LEU A 109 16.84 -6.95 17.78
N TRP A 110 16.14 -8.06 18.06
CA TRP A 110 15.68 -8.38 19.42
C TRP A 110 16.82 -8.78 20.38
N ARG A 111 17.85 -9.49 19.94
CA ARG A 111 19.04 -9.76 20.77
C ARG A 111 19.82 -8.46 21.07
N VAL A 112 19.85 -7.53 20.12
CA VAL A 112 20.38 -6.17 20.32
C VAL A 112 19.50 -5.37 21.30
N GLN A 113 18.18 -5.58 21.27
CA GLN A 113 17.23 -5.05 22.27
C GLN A 113 17.51 -5.59 23.68
N GLN A 114 17.81 -6.89 23.84
CA GLN A 114 18.23 -7.46 25.14
C GLN A 114 19.60 -6.94 25.61
N ALA A 115 20.54 -6.70 24.68
CA ALA A 115 21.88 -6.23 25.02
C ALA A 115 21.92 -4.74 25.39
N LEU A 116 21.00 -3.92 24.84
CA LEU A 116 21.00 -2.48 25.03
C LEU A 116 19.97 -1.99 26.06
N SER A 117 19.00 -2.80 26.50
CA SER A 117 17.95 -2.31 27.39
C SER A 117 17.15 -3.39 28.15
N TRP A 118 17.29 -3.32 29.48
CA TRP A 118 16.29 -3.60 30.54
C TRP A 118 16.34 -4.96 31.26
N THR A 119 17.08 -4.96 32.37
CA THR A 119 16.77 -5.71 33.60
C THR A 119 15.37 -5.35 34.09
N GLY A 120 14.60 -6.34 34.56
CA GLY A 120 13.15 -6.29 34.69
C GLY A 120 12.53 -5.25 35.63
N GLY A 121 11.26 -4.94 35.35
CA GLY A 121 10.38 -4.08 36.13
C GLY A 121 9.15 -3.64 35.32
N GLU A 122 7.95 -3.80 35.88
CA GLU A 122 6.60 -3.58 35.32
C GLU A 122 6.22 -2.11 35.01
N GLU A 123 7.05 -1.35 34.32
CA GLU A 123 6.66 -0.02 33.82
C GLU A 123 6.75 0.02 32.29
N THR A 124 5.62 0.29 31.61
CA THR A 124 5.66 0.64 30.18
C THR A 124 6.55 1.87 30.04
N PRO A 125 7.69 1.79 29.33
CA PRO A 125 8.62 2.91 29.25
C PRO A 125 7.90 4.12 28.65
N ALA A 126 8.21 5.31 29.17
CA ALA A 126 7.66 6.56 28.67
C ALA A 126 7.85 6.64 27.13
N PRO A 127 6.87 7.19 26.39
CA PRO A 127 6.97 7.27 24.94
C PRO A 127 8.24 8.03 24.56
N ALA A 128 9.07 7.40 23.72
CA ALA A 128 10.31 8.02 23.26
C ALA A 128 9.99 9.35 22.57
N PRO A 129 10.78 10.41 22.81
CA PRO A 129 10.59 11.68 22.12
C PRO A 129 10.81 11.50 20.61
N PRO A 130 10.30 12.41 19.76
CA PRO A 130 10.58 12.40 18.33
C PRO A 130 12.08 12.46 18.04
N LEU A 131 12.51 11.83 16.94
CA LEU A 131 13.88 11.95 16.44
C LEU A 131 14.20 13.44 16.21
N ASN A 132 15.23 13.94 16.89
CA ASN A 132 15.70 15.31 16.75
C ASN A 132 16.90 15.44 15.80
N GLU A 133 17.30 16.69 15.51
CA GLU A 133 18.36 16.98 14.54
C GLU A 133 19.72 16.40 14.95
N ALA A 134 20.10 16.48 16.22
CA ALA A 134 21.37 15.97 16.71
C ALA A 134 21.45 14.43 16.59
N GLU A 135 20.37 13.73 16.93
CA GLU A 135 20.26 12.29 16.76
C GLU A 135 20.34 11.90 15.28
N PHE A 136 19.66 12.64 14.39
CA PHE A 136 19.69 12.38 12.96
C PHE A 136 21.10 12.56 12.38
N HIS A 137 21.81 13.65 12.72
CA HIS A 137 23.19 13.86 12.29
C HIS A 137 24.14 12.77 12.77
N ALA A 138 23.93 12.22 13.97
CA ALA A 138 24.74 11.11 14.49
C ALA A 138 24.56 9.80 13.70
N LEU A 139 23.48 9.65 12.92
CA LEU A 139 23.24 8.52 12.02
C LEU A 139 23.93 8.69 10.66
N LEU A 140 24.47 9.88 10.37
CA LEU A 140 25.13 10.21 9.12
C LEU A 140 26.66 10.03 9.23
N SER A 141 27.30 9.64 8.13
CA SER A 141 28.75 9.72 7.98
C SER A 141 29.22 11.17 7.79
N PRO A 142 30.53 11.47 7.90
CA PRO A 142 31.07 12.82 7.71
C PRO A 142 30.77 13.46 6.35
N ASP A 143 30.64 12.65 5.28
CA ASP A 143 30.21 13.09 3.94
C ASP A 143 28.68 13.11 3.76
N GLY A 144 27.95 12.84 4.85
CA GLY A 144 26.51 12.95 4.96
C GLY A 144 25.73 11.74 4.46
N ARG A 145 26.34 10.58 4.18
CA ARG A 145 25.61 9.34 3.84
C ARG A 145 24.87 8.81 5.06
N LEU A 146 23.73 8.16 4.86
CA LEU A 146 23.06 7.45 5.96
C LEU A 146 23.80 6.15 6.23
N ALA A 147 24.61 6.13 7.29
CA ALA A 147 25.49 5.01 7.61
C ALA A 147 24.76 3.86 8.33
N ARG A 148 23.71 4.19 9.09
CA ARG A 148 22.94 3.25 9.93
C ARG A 148 21.44 3.35 9.63
N PRO A 149 20.98 2.88 8.46
CA PRO A 149 19.59 3.00 8.04
C PRO A 149 18.61 2.20 8.92
N GLU A 150 19.03 1.06 9.46
CA GLU A 150 18.28 0.27 10.43
C GLU A 150 18.05 1.02 11.75
N ASP A 151 19.09 1.68 12.28
CA ASP A 151 18.99 2.50 13.49
C ASP A 151 18.03 3.68 13.30
N LEU A 152 18.05 4.31 12.11
CA LEU A 152 17.09 5.37 11.77
C LEU A 152 15.65 4.84 11.84
N ARG A 153 15.39 3.71 11.18
CA ARG A 153 14.05 3.10 11.15
C ARG A 153 13.60 2.72 12.56
N LEU A 154 14.45 2.08 13.36
CA LEU A 154 14.13 1.71 14.74
C LEU A 154 13.85 2.95 15.62
N ARG A 155 14.66 4.00 15.49
CA ARG A 155 14.49 5.24 16.25
C ARG A 155 13.18 5.95 15.92
N VAL A 156 12.81 5.98 14.64
CA VAL A 156 11.52 6.52 14.18
C VAL A 156 10.36 5.63 14.63
N TYR A 157 10.50 4.30 14.58
CA TYR A 157 9.48 3.37 15.05
C TYR A 157 9.09 3.62 16.51
N HIS A 158 10.06 3.99 17.37
CA HIS A 158 9.80 4.27 18.77
C HIS A 158 9.25 5.68 19.04
N GLY A 159 9.79 6.72 18.39
CA GLY A 159 9.48 8.12 18.75
C GLY A 159 8.82 8.98 17.68
N GLY A 160 8.76 8.51 16.43
CA GLY A 160 8.40 9.34 15.27
C GLY A 160 9.49 10.36 14.92
N VAL A 161 9.13 11.38 14.14
CA VAL A 161 10.06 12.39 13.63
C VAL A 161 9.65 13.79 14.11
N GLU A 162 10.63 14.62 14.46
CA GLU A 162 10.39 16.04 14.73
C GLU A 162 9.87 16.76 13.46
N PRO A 163 8.88 17.67 13.55
CA PRO A 163 8.27 18.30 12.38
C PRO A 163 9.26 18.94 11.39
N SER A 164 10.32 19.57 11.89
CA SER A 164 11.37 20.22 11.09
C SER A 164 12.15 19.22 10.22
N LEU A 165 12.28 17.97 10.67
CA LEU A 165 13.04 16.93 9.98
C LEU A 165 12.23 16.10 8.99
N ARG A 166 10.89 16.15 9.07
CA ARG A 166 10.01 15.31 8.22
C ARG A 166 10.36 15.41 6.74
N LYS A 167 10.58 16.64 6.23
CA LYS A 167 10.97 16.88 4.82
C LYS A 167 12.17 16.03 4.41
N VAL A 168 13.15 15.85 5.29
CA VAL A 168 14.39 15.10 5.02
C VAL A 168 14.20 13.61 5.29
N VAL A 169 13.70 13.26 6.48
CA VAL A 169 13.61 11.88 6.96
C VAL A 169 12.58 11.05 6.19
N TRP A 170 11.45 11.64 5.78
CA TRP A 170 10.41 10.90 5.04
C TRP A 170 10.94 10.34 3.71
N ARG A 171 11.84 11.05 3.03
CA ARG A 171 12.49 10.54 1.81
C ARG A 171 13.33 9.30 2.07
N HIS A 172 13.94 9.18 3.26
CA HIS A 172 14.64 7.96 3.67
C HIS A 172 13.66 6.83 4.00
N LEU A 173 12.57 7.12 4.75
CA LEU A 173 11.58 6.11 5.12
C LEU A 173 10.83 5.54 3.91
N LEU A 174 10.56 6.37 2.91
CA LEU A 174 9.90 6.02 1.64
C LEU A 174 10.89 5.54 0.55
N ASN A 175 12.17 5.36 0.90
CA ASN A 175 13.23 4.85 0.02
C ASN A 175 13.36 5.61 -1.31
N VAL A 176 13.23 6.93 -1.27
CA VAL A 176 13.38 7.80 -2.44
C VAL A 176 14.83 7.81 -2.95
N TYR A 177 15.79 7.67 -2.03
CA TYR A 177 17.20 7.77 -2.37
C TYR A 177 17.81 6.40 -2.68
N PRO A 178 18.64 6.32 -3.74
CA PRO A 178 19.60 5.24 -3.86
C PRO A 178 20.49 5.10 -2.62
N VAL A 179 20.88 3.86 -2.34
CA VAL A 179 21.74 3.54 -1.20
C VAL A 179 23.12 4.21 -1.37
N GLY A 180 23.64 4.74 -0.27
CA GLY A 180 25.02 5.25 -0.22
C GLY A 180 25.24 6.65 -0.80
N LEU A 181 24.20 7.39 -1.20
CA LEU A 181 24.36 8.77 -1.67
C LEU A 181 24.81 9.73 -0.55
N THR A 182 25.79 10.58 -0.86
CA THR A 182 26.23 11.69 0.00
C THR A 182 25.18 12.80 0.08
N ALA A 183 25.31 13.74 1.03
CA ALA A 183 24.35 14.84 1.14
C ALA A 183 24.25 15.70 -0.15
N PRO A 184 25.37 16.11 -0.80
CA PRO A 184 25.31 16.82 -2.08
C PRO A 184 24.68 15.98 -3.20
N GLN A 185 24.97 14.68 -3.25
CA GLN A 185 24.40 13.77 -4.25
C GLN A 185 22.89 13.60 -4.07
N ARG A 186 22.39 13.49 -2.83
CA ARG A 186 20.94 13.45 -2.55
C ARG A 186 20.23 14.71 -3.01
N LEU A 187 20.81 15.88 -2.76
CA LEU A 187 20.26 17.15 -3.22
C LEU A 187 20.22 17.23 -4.75
N ALA A 188 21.28 16.80 -5.43
CA ALA A 188 21.32 16.72 -6.89
C ALA A 188 20.28 15.73 -7.44
N TYR A 189 20.13 14.57 -6.80
CA TYR A 189 19.17 13.53 -7.16
C TYR A 189 17.73 14.06 -7.11
N VAL A 190 17.35 14.73 -6.02
CA VAL A 190 16.00 15.30 -5.87
C VAL A 190 15.72 16.38 -6.91
N ARG A 191 16.70 17.26 -7.18
CA ARG A 191 16.56 18.28 -8.24
C ARG A 191 16.38 17.65 -9.62
N ARG A 192 17.11 16.57 -9.91
CA ARG A 192 16.98 15.83 -11.18
C ARG A 192 15.59 15.21 -11.30
N LYS A 193 15.14 14.47 -10.27
CA LYS A 193 13.81 13.87 -10.23
C LYS A 193 12.67 14.89 -10.31
N ALA A 194 12.85 16.07 -9.71
CA ALA A 194 11.89 17.18 -9.84
C ALA A 194 11.77 17.68 -11.29
N ARG A 195 12.88 17.78 -12.03
CA ARG A 195 12.84 18.14 -13.46
C ARG A 195 12.20 17.04 -14.31
N GLU A 196 12.50 15.78 -14.03
CA GLU A 196 11.87 14.64 -14.68
C GLU A 196 10.34 14.68 -14.47
N TYR A 197 9.89 15.06 -13.26
CA TYR A 197 8.47 15.24 -12.96
C TYR A 197 7.82 16.32 -13.84
N GLU A 198 8.44 17.50 -13.97
CA GLU A 198 7.88 18.57 -14.80
C GLU A 198 7.72 18.14 -16.27
N VAL A 199 8.70 17.40 -16.80
CA VAL A 199 8.62 16.83 -18.16
C VAL A 199 7.49 15.80 -18.23
N LEU A 200 7.37 14.93 -17.22
CA LEU A 200 6.31 13.93 -17.17
C LEU A 200 4.92 14.56 -17.08
N LYS A 201 4.74 15.58 -16.23
CA LYS A 201 3.48 16.31 -16.06
C LYS A 201 2.99 16.91 -17.38
N GLN A 202 3.90 17.46 -18.18
CA GLN A 202 3.59 17.98 -19.52
C GLN A 202 3.21 16.87 -20.51
N ALA A 203 3.88 15.72 -20.44
CA ALA A 203 3.65 14.58 -21.34
C ALA A 203 2.47 13.68 -20.92
N ALA A 204 2.06 13.71 -19.65
CA ALA A 204 1.10 12.79 -19.05
C ALA A 204 -0.26 12.73 -19.77
N PRO A 205 -0.87 13.86 -20.22
CA PRO A 205 -2.12 13.80 -21.00
C PRO A 205 -2.02 12.97 -22.27
N GLY A 206 -0.85 12.96 -22.94
CA GLY A 206 -0.59 12.17 -24.14
C GLY A 206 -0.37 10.67 -23.88
N ARG A 207 -0.24 10.26 -22.62
CA ARG A 207 -0.13 8.84 -22.22
C ARG A 207 -1.49 8.16 -22.04
N ALA A 208 -2.56 8.94 -21.92
CA ALA A 208 -3.90 8.41 -21.90
C ALA A 208 -4.24 7.79 -23.27
N PRO A 209 -5.04 6.69 -23.34
CA PRO A 209 -5.42 6.12 -24.64
C PRO A 209 -6.27 7.08 -25.49
N GLY A 210 -6.87 8.10 -24.87
CA GLY A 210 -7.61 9.16 -25.54
C GLY A 210 -7.80 10.38 -24.62
N PRO A 211 -8.16 11.55 -25.19
CA PRO A 211 -8.36 12.78 -24.44
C PRO A 211 -9.53 12.69 -23.45
N GLU A 212 -10.57 11.92 -23.78
CA GLU A 212 -11.73 11.70 -22.91
C GLU A 212 -11.34 10.98 -21.61
N ASP A 213 -10.37 10.08 -21.67
CA ASP A 213 -9.89 9.35 -20.50
C ASP A 213 -9.03 10.19 -19.60
N ALA A 214 -8.17 11.03 -20.19
CA ALA A 214 -7.42 12.01 -19.43
C ALA A 214 -8.37 12.97 -18.69
N ALA A 215 -9.45 13.39 -19.35
CA ALA A 215 -10.49 14.21 -18.75
C ALA A 215 -11.26 13.47 -17.65
N PHE A 216 -11.59 12.19 -17.87
CA PHE A 216 -12.26 11.35 -16.88
C PHE A 216 -11.40 11.18 -15.60
N VAL A 217 -10.12 10.84 -15.77
CA VAL A 217 -9.17 10.72 -14.65
C VAL A 217 -9.07 12.06 -13.91
N ARG A 218 -8.89 13.18 -14.62
CA ARG A 218 -8.82 14.51 -13.99
C ARG A 218 -10.09 14.84 -13.23
N ALA A 219 -11.27 14.55 -13.77
CA ALA A 219 -12.54 14.78 -13.08
C ALA A 219 -12.68 13.93 -11.81
N ALA A 220 -12.25 12.67 -11.84
CA ALA A 220 -12.24 11.80 -10.67
C ALA A 220 -11.30 12.32 -9.57
N VAL A 221 -10.09 12.77 -9.95
CA VAL A 221 -9.15 13.40 -9.01
C VAL A 221 -9.74 14.67 -8.42
N ALA A 222 -10.24 15.59 -9.25
CA ALA A 222 -10.76 16.89 -8.82
C ALA A 222 -11.89 16.74 -7.79
N LYS A 223 -12.79 15.76 -7.99
CA LYS A 223 -13.88 15.45 -7.06
C LYS A 223 -13.37 15.10 -5.65
N ASP A 224 -12.29 14.33 -5.57
CA ASP A 224 -11.70 13.94 -4.30
C ASP A 224 -10.86 15.06 -3.69
N VAL A 225 -10.04 15.74 -4.49
CA VAL A 225 -9.18 16.85 -4.04
C VAL A 225 -10.01 17.98 -3.40
N ALA A 226 -11.17 18.31 -3.98
CA ALA A 226 -12.06 19.35 -3.46
C ALA A 226 -12.49 19.13 -1.98
N ARG A 227 -12.51 17.87 -1.53
CA ARG A 227 -12.90 17.47 -0.17
C ARG A 227 -11.74 16.97 0.70
N THR A 228 -10.51 16.96 0.19
CA THR A 228 -9.33 16.44 0.91
C THR A 228 -8.82 17.46 1.92
N ASP A 229 -8.77 17.05 3.19
CA ASP A 229 -8.12 17.75 4.31
C ASP A 229 -8.37 19.28 4.41
N ARG A 230 -9.54 19.77 3.97
CA ARG A 230 -9.91 21.21 3.95
C ARG A 230 -9.92 21.90 5.31
N ALA A 231 -9.98 21.11 6.39
CA ALA A 231 -9.83 21.62 7.76
C ALA A 231 -8.37 21.95 8.14
N GLN A 232 -7.40 21.51 7.35
CA GLN A 232 -5.99 21.81 7.57
C GLN A 232 -5.64 23.21 7.06
N PRO A 233 -4.87 24.00 7.82
CA PRO A 233 -4.44 25.33 7.37
C PRO A 233 -3.70 25.29 6.03
N TYR A 234 -2.99 24.19 5.74
CA TYR A 234 -2.32 24.01 4.46
C TYR A 234 -3.31 24.02 3.29
N TYR A 235 -4.40 23.25 3.37
CA TYR A 235 -5.41 23.21 2.32
C TYR A 235 -6.59 24.15 2.61
N ALA A 236 -6.43 25.19 3.43
CA ALA A 236 -7.47 26.20 3.62
C ALA A 236 -7.49 27.20 2.45
N GLY A 237 -8.64 27.82 2.18
CA GLY A 237 -8.80 28.82 1.12
C GLY A 237 -9.68 28.33 -0.03
N PRO A 238 -9.65 28.99 -1.21
CA PRO A 238 -10.55 28.69 -2.32
C PRO A 238 -10.27 27.32 -2.94
N ASP A 239 -11.27 26.75 -3.62
CA ASP A 239 -11.20 25.41 -4.23
C ASP A 239 -10.17 25.32 -5.37
N ASP A 240 -9.82 26.46 -5.97
CA ASP A 240 -8.81 26.57 -7.02
C ASP A 240 -7.48 27.13 -6.50
N GLY A 241 -7.23 27.07 -5.18
CA GLY A 241 -5.98 27.51 -4.57
C GLY A 241 -4.77 26.72 -5.08
N PRO A 242 -3.56 27.32 -5.06
CA PRO A 242 -2.36 26.72 -5.65
C PRO A 242 -2.01 25.34 -5.05
N ARG A 243 -2.30 25.12 -3.76
CA ARG A 243 -2.02 23.85 -3.06
C ARG A 243 -2.98 22.73 -3.47
N LEU A 244 -4.25 23.04 -3.75
CA LEU A 244 -5.20 22.06 -4.28
C LEU A 244 -4.89 21.73 -5.74
N ARG A 245 -4.53 22.74 -6.54
CA ARG A 245 -4.06 22.52 -7.92
C ARG A 245 -2.82 21.63 -7.95
N ALA A 246 -1.86 21.87 -7.06
CA ALA A 246 -0.69 21.01 -6.93
C ALA A 246 -1.04 19.57 -6.55
N LEU A 247 -1.99 19.37 -5.63
CA LEU A 247 -2.46 18.03 -5.26
C LEU A 247 -3.17 17.34 -6.44
N GLU A 248 -4.00 18.06 -7.18
CA GLU A 248 -4.67 17.54 -8.38
C GLU A 248 -3.64 17.14 -9.44
N ASP A 249 -2.72 18.04 -9.78
CA ASP A 249 -1.72 17.80 -10.82
C ASP A 249 -0.78 16.63 -10.47
N LEU A 250 -0.36 16.51 -9.20
CA LEU A 250 0.41 15.37 -8.70
C LEU A 250 -0.33 14.05 -8.96
N LEU A 251 -1.61 13.97 -8.57
CA LEU A 251 -2.42 12.76 -8.68
C LEU A 251 -2.78 12.42 -10.13
N VAL A 252 -3.12 13.42 -10.95
CA VAL A 252 -3.38 13.24 -12.38
C VAL A 252 -2.12 12.75 -13.08
N THR A 253 -0.97 13.36 -12.80
CA THR A 253 0.31 12.93 -13.38
C THR A 253 0.61 11.49 -13.00
N TYR A 254 0.43 11.09 -11.74
CA TYR A 254 0.63 9.71 -11.31
C TYR A 254 -0.31 8.75 -12.04
N ALA A 255 -1.61 9.06 -12.06
CA ALA A 255 -2.64 8.19 -12.62
C ALA A 255 -2.47 7.93 -14.12
N LEU A 256 -2.03 8.94 -14.88
CA LEU A 256 -1.76 8.83 -16.31
C LEU A 256 -0.41 8.18 -16.61
N ALA A 257 0.57 8.33 -15.71
CA ALA A 257 1.87 7.68 -15.84
C ALA A 257 1.84 6.19 -15.46
N HIS A 258 0.92 5.76 -14.59
CA HIS A 258 0.79 4.39 -14.08
C HIS A 258 -0.59 3.80 -14.40
N PRO A 259 -0.91 3.52 -15.68
CA PRO A 259 -2.26 3.13 -16.10
C PRO A 259 -2.77 1.81 -15.52
N ARG A 260 -1.88 0.94 -15.01
CA ARG A 260 -2.26 -0.32 -14.35
C ARG A 260 -3.04 -0.08 -13.04
N VAL A 261 -2.66 0.97 -12.30
CA VAL A 261 -3.31 1.38 -11.04
C VAL A 261 -4.28 2.53 -11.32
N SER A 262 -3.83 3.50 -12.11
CA SER A 262 -4.53 4.77 -12.39
C SER A 262 -4.94 5.49 -11.09
N TYR A 263 -6.01 6.27 -11.14
CA TYR A 263 -6.57 6.93 -9.96
C TYR A 263 -7.68 6.09 -9.34
N CYS A 264 -7.56 5.82 -8.05
CA CYS A 264 -8.61 5.25 -7.22
C CYS A 264 -8.96 6.20 -6.07
N GLN A 265 -10.24 6.22 -5.72
CA GLN A 265 -10.74 7.06 -4.63
C GLN A 265 -9.97 6.77 -3.33
N GLY A 266 -9.50 7.84 -2.69
CA GLY A 266 -8.69 7.76 -1.47
C GLY A 266 -7.19 7.97 -1.67
N MET A 267 -6.67 7.86 -2.90
CA MET A 267 -5.25 8.19 -3.17
C MET A 267 -4.91 9.64 -2.83
N SER A 268 -5.87 10.56 -2.93
CA SER A 268 -5.69 11.95 -2.48
C SER A 268 -5.41 12.09 -0.98
N ASP A 269 -5.95 11.19 -0.15
CA ASP A 269 -5.68 11.17 1.29
C ASP A 269 -4.25 10.71 1.60
N LEU A 270 -3.66 9.86 0.75
CA LEU A 270 -2.27 9.43 0.85
C LEU A 270 -1.29 10.50 0.36
N ALA A 271 -1.63 11.20 -0.72
CA ALA A 271 -0.79 12.26 -1.28
C ALA A 271 -0.82 13.56 -0.43
N SER A 272 -1.96 13.87 0.20
CA SER A 272 -2.17 15.10 0.98
C SER A 272 -1.10 15.35 2.06
N PRO A 273 -0.77 14.39 2.93
CA PRO A 273 0.31 14.51 3.91
C PRO A 273 1.67 14.83 3.30
N LEU A 274 2.02 14.16 2.20
CA LEU A 274 3.32 14.33 1.54
C LEU A 274 3.46 15.77 1.03
N LEU A 275 2.44 16.27 0.32
CA LEU A 275 2.46 17.64 -0.21
C LEU A 275 2.44 18.68 0.92
N ALA A 276 1.63 18.49 1.96
CA ALA A 276 1.58 19.41 3.10
C ALA A 276 2.90 19.48 3.88
N VAL A 277 3.59 18.34 4.03
CA VAL A 277 4.88 18.28 4.72
C VAL A 277 6.01 18.82 3.86
N LEU A 278 6.07 18.47 2.58
CA LEU A 278 7.18 18.83 1.69
C LEU A 278 7.05 20.27 1.16
N ASP A 279 5.81 20.71 0.94
CA ASP A 279 5.44 22.00 0.34
C ASP A 279 6.10 22.21 -1.04
N ASP A 280 6.17 21.13 -1.82
CA ASP A 280 6.73 21.09 -3.17
C ASP A 280 6.09 19.94 -3.93
N GLU A 281 5.42 20.25 -5.05
CA GLU A 281 4.64 19.31 -5.85
C GLU A 281 5.49 18.17 -6.42
N ALA A 282 6.63 18.51 -7.03
CA ALA A 282 7.50 17.56 -7.70
C ALA A 282 8.15 16.60 -6.70
N GLN A 283 8.58 17.11 -5.55
CA GLN A 283 9.17 16.31 -4.48
C GLN A 283 8.11 15.45 -3.79
N ALA A 284 6.89 15.96 -3.61
CA ALA A 284 5.77 15.17 -3.11
C ALA A 284 5.39 14.05 -4.08
N TYR A 285 5.42 14.29 -5.39
CA TYR A 285 5.20 13.26 -6.40
C TYR A 285 6.23 12.13 -6.28
N VAL A 286 7.52 12.45 -6.13
CA VAL A 286 8.58 11.44 -5.97
C VAL A 286 8.37 10.59 -4.72
N CYS A 287 8.01 11.22 -3.59
CA CYS A 287 7.65 10.50 -2.37
C CYS A 287 6.38 9.66 -2.55
N PHE A 288 5.40 10.16 -3.30
CA PHE A 288 4.15 9.45 -3.58
C PHE A 288 4.39 8.19 -4.43
N CYS A 289 5.27 8.26 -5.45
CA CYS A 289 5.72 7.07 -6.17
C CYS A 289 6.36 6.04 -5.23
N GLY A 290 7.25 6.48 -4.33
CA GLY A 290 7.87 5.59 -3.33
C GLY A 290 6.85 4.93 -2.40
N LEU A 291 5.82 5.67 -1.97
CA LEU A 291 4.70 5.13 -1.19
C LEU A 291 3.88 4.12 -2.01
N MET A 292 3.54 4.47 -3.26
CA MET A 292 2.69 3.65 -4.12
C MET A 292 3.34 2.35 -4.56
N LYS A 293 4.68 2.26 -4.67
CA LYS A 293 5.38 0.97 -4.85
C LYS A 293 4.97 -0.08 -3.81
N ARG A 294 4.56 0.37 -2.62
CA ARG A 294 4.15 -0.50 -1.50
C ARG A 294 2.64 -0.70 -1.43
N LEU A 295 1.88 0.29 -1.89
CA LEU A 295 0.43 0.35 -1.70
C LEU A 295 -0.39 0.10 -2.96
N GLU A 296 0.21 0.08 -4.15
CA GLU A 296 -0.52 -0.07 -5.42
C GLU A 296 -1.41 -1.31 -5.45
N GLY A 297 -0.95 -2.42 -4.86
CA GLY A 297 -1.74 -3.65 -4.74
C GLY A 297 -3.08 -3.45 -4.01
N ASN A 298 -3.16 -2.51 -3.06
CA ASN A 298 -4.42 -2.20 -2.35
C ASN A 298 -5.47 -1.55 -3.27
N PHE A 299 -5.04 -0.95 -4.38
CA PHE A 299 -5.88 -0.22 -5.32
C PHE A 299 -6.15 -1.01 -6.60
N LEU A 300 -5.59 -2.21 -6.74
CA LEU A 300 -5.87 -3.07 -7.88
C LEU A 300 -7.32 -3.58 -7.84
N PRO A 301 -8.01 -3.66 -9.00
CA PRO A 301 -9.40 -4.10 -9.06
C PRO A 301 -9.64 -5.54 -8.60
N ASP A 302 -8.60 -6.37 -8.53
CA ASP A 302 -8.70 -7.76 -8.11
C ASP A 302 -8.95 -7.93 -6.60
N GLY A 303 -8.75 -6.87 -5.81
CA GLY A 303 -8.95 -6.86 -4.37
C GLY A 303 -8.05 -7.83 -3.58
N ARG A 304 -7.08 -8.50 -4.22
CA ARG A 304 -6.32 -9.61 -3.60
C ARG A 304 -5.46 -9.13 -2.44
N ALA A 305 -4.89 -7.93 -2.55
CA ALA A 305 -4.06 -7.37 -1.48
C ALA A 305 -4.87 -7.04 -0.22
N LEU A 306 -6.02 -6.37 -0.38
CA LEU A 306 -6.89 -6.06 0.75
C LEU A 306 -7.54 -7.31 1.33
N GLY A 307 -7.99 -8.24 0.49
CA GLY A 307 -8.56 -9.52 0.94
C GLY A 307 -7.60 -10.28 1.87
N LEU A 308 -6.31 -10.35 1.49
CA LEU A 308 -5.29 -10.98 2.33
C LEU A 308 -5.06 -10.20 3.65
N LYS A 309 -5.07 -8.87 3.63
CA LYS A 309 -4.97 -8.05 4.85
C LYS A 309 -6.15 -8.27 5.80
N PHE A 310 -7.36 -8.39 5.27
CA PHE A 310 -8.54 -8.73 6.07
C PHE A 310 -8.46 -10.15 6.65
N ALA A 311 -8.06 -11.15 5.85
CA ALA A 311 -7.87 -12.51 6.33
C ALA A 311 -6.89 -12.54 7.52
N HIS A 312 -5.74 -11.89 7.38
CA HIS A 312 -4.76 -11.76 8.45
C HIS A 312 -5.28 -10.98 9.67
N LEU A 313 -6.03 -9.89 9.47
CA LEU A 313 -6.61 -9.11 10.56
C LEU A 313 -7.60 -9.93 11.40
N ARG A 314 -8.47 -10.72 10.73
CA ARG A 314 -9.42 -11.63 11.38
C ARG A 314 -8.69 -12.71 12.17
N LEU A 315 -7.67 -13.34 11.58
CA LEU A 315 -6.84 -14.34 12.23
C LEU A 315 -6.17 -13.78 13.50
N LEU A 316 -5.57 -12.60 13.39
CA LEU A 316 -4.94 -11.91 14.52
C LEU A 316 -5.96 -11.62 15.64
N LEU A 317 -7.14 -11.10 15.30
CA LEU A 317 -8.17 -10.81 16.30
C LEU A 317 -8.66 -12.09 16.99
N ARG A 318 -8.89 -13.16 16.21
CA ARG A 318 -9.32 -14.46 16.73
C ARG A 318 -8.31 -15.05 17.72
N ARG A 319 -7.02 -14.90 17.46
CA ARG A 319 -5.94 -15.42 18.31
C ARG A 319 -5.67 -14.55 19.54
N LEU A 320 -5.74 -13.22 19.38
CA LEU A 320 -5.44 -12.27 20.46
C LEU A 320 -6.61 -12.07 21.44
N ASP A 321 -7.85 -12.16 20.97
CA ASP A 321 -9.05 -12.03 21.82
C ASP A 321 -10.21 -12.90 21.27
N PRO A 322 -10.17 -14.23 21.48
CA PRO A 322 -11.19 -15.15 21.00
C PRO A 322 -12.63 -14.78 21.44
N PRO A 323 -12.88 -14.34 22.69
CA PRO A 323 -14.22 -13.90 23.11
C PRO A 323 -14.74 -12.71 22.30
N PHE A 324 -13.88 -11.72 22.02
CA PHE A 324 -14.30 -10.56 21.25
C PHE A 324 -14.52 -10.89 19.77
N HIS A 325 -13.69 -11.75 19.18
CA HIS A 325 -13.94 -12.29 17.85
C HIS A 325 -15.29 -13.03 17.79
N ALA A 326 -15.58 -13.91 18.76
CA ALA A 326 -16.84 -14.64 18.83
C ALA A 326 -18.06 -13.69 18.96
N TYR A 327 -17.92 -12.60 19.71
CA TYR A 327 -18.94 -11.56 19.79
C TYR A 327 -19.24 -10.94 18.42
N LEU A 328 -18.21 -10.59 17.65
CA LEU A 328 -18.37 -10.02 16.30
C LEU A 328 -18.98 -11.05 15.34
N ALA A 329 -18.53 -12.30 15.40
CA ALA A 329 -19.04 -13.38 14.56
C ALA A 329 -20.53 -13.66 14.80
N ALA A 330 -20.98 -13.61 16.06
CA ALA A 330 -22.39 -13.76 16.40
C ALA A 330 -23.29 -12.63 15.83
N ARG A 331 -22.70 -11.52 15.37
CA ARG A 331 -23.37 -10.38 14.73
C ARG A 331 -23.11 -10.26 13.23
N GLY A 332 -22.36 -11.20 12.66
CA GLY A 332 -21.88 -11.11 11.27
C GLY A 332 -20.90 -9.95 11.03
N ALA A 333 -20.27 -9.42 12.08
CA ALA A 333 -19.32 -8.31 12.05
C ALA A 333 -17.86 -8.76 12.08
N ASP A 334 -17.60 -10.06 11.95
CA ASP A 334 -16.27 -10.67 11.89
C ASP A 334 -15.60 -10.53 10.52
N ASP A 335 -16.30 -10.08 9.48
CA ASP A 335 -15.69 -9.66 8.21
C ASP A 335 -14.77 -8.44 8.35
N LEU A 336 -14.99 -7.63 9.41
CA LEU A 336 -14.30 -6.40 9.74
C LEU A 336 -14.33 -5.34 8.62
N PHE A 337 -15.30 -5.37 7.68
CA PHE A 337 -15.31 -4.43 6.55
C PHE A 337 -15.48 -2.96 6.96
N PHE A 338 -15.96 -2.68 8.16
CA PHE A 338 -15.91 -1.33 8.75
C PHE A 338 -14.46 -0.81 8.95
N CYS A 339 -13.44 -1.68 8.88
CA CYS A 339 -12.02 -1.33 8.86
C CYS A 339 -11.45 -1.14 7.43
N TYR A 340 -12.24 -1.20 6.36
CA TYR A 340 -11.73 -1.10 4.98
C TYR A 340 -10.89 0.16 4.74
N ARG A 341 -11.41 1.30 5.19
CA ARG A 341 -10.72 2.59 5.09
C ARG A 341 -9.38 2.60 5.84
N TRP A 342 -9.27 1.85 6.94
CA TRP A 342 -8.08 1.78 7.78
C TRP A 342 -6.92 1.14 7.03
N LEU A 343 -7.18 0.02 6.38
CA LEU A 343 -6.19 -0.74 5.63
C LEU A 343 -5.84 -0.08 4.29
N LEU A 344 -6.85 0.49 3.60
CA LEU A 344 -6.65 1.16 2.32
C LEU A 344 -5.79 2.44 2.45
N LEU A 345 -6.05 3.24 3.49
CA LEU A 345 -5.45 4.56 3.68
C LEU A 345 -4.35 4.61 4.75
N GLU A 346 -3.82 3.45 5.16
CA GLU A 346 -2.86 3.32 6.26
C GLU A 346 -3.23 4.18 7.48
N LEU A 347 -4.51 4.11 7.89
CA LEU A 347 -5.09 4.80 9.05
C LEU A 347 -5.12 6.33 9.00
N LYS A 348 -4.80 6.98 7.87
CA LYS A 348 -4.74 8.45 7.75
C LYS A 348 -6.02 9.18 8.20
N ARG A 349 -7.19 8.57 8.05
CA ARG A 349 -8.47 9.16 8.43
C ARG A 349 -8.83 8.94 9.91
N GLU A 350 -8.17 8.02 10.59
CA GLU A 350 -8.57 7.58 11.94
C GLU A 350 -7.97 8.45 13.05
N PHE A 351 -6.89 9.17 12.75
CA PHE A 351 -6.20 10.07 13.67
C PHE A 351 -6.33 11.55 13.26
N ALA A 352 -6.19 12.46 14.23
CA ALA A 352 -6.01 13.87 13.93
C ALA A 352 -4.77 14.06 13.04
N PHE A 353 -4.69 15.14 12.25
CA PHE A 353 -3.71 15.24 11.16
C PHE A 353 -2.27 15.03 11.63
N GLU A 354 -1.80 15.74 12.66
CA GLU A 354 -0.45 15.57 13.21
C GLU A 354 -0.18 14.16 13.77
N ASP A 355 -1.18 13.57 14.44
CA ASP A 355 -1.07 12.19 14.94
C ASP A 355 -1.02 11.19 13.77
N ALA A 356 -1.77 11.44 12.70
CA ALA A 356 -1.74 10.62 11.50
C ALA A 356 -0.37 10.67 10.81
N LEU A 357 0.29 11.84 10.77
CA LEU A 357 1.68 11.94 10.28
C LEU A 357 2.61 11.04 11.09
N ARG A 358 2.46 11.02 12.42
CA ARG A 358 3.27 10.16 13.29
C ARG A 358 2.94 8.67 13.12
N VAL A 359 1.68 8.31 12.91
CA VAL A 359 1.30 6.92 12.59
C VAL A 359 1.96 6.49 11.29
N LEU A 360 1.88 7.31 10.24
CA LEU A 360 2.53 7.03 8.95
C LEU A 360 4.05 6.87 9.10
N GLU A 361 4.72 7.76 9.85
CA GLU A 361 6.15 7.64 10.16
C GLU A 361 6.49 6.30 10.81
N VAL A 362 5.75 5.92 11.85
CA VAL A 362 5.96 4.66 12.57
C VAL A 362 5.69 3.46 11.65
N LEU A 363 4.60 3.49 10.88
CA LEU A 363 4.26 2.46 9.91
C LEU A 363 5.39 2.30 8.88
N TRP A 364 5.78 3.36 8.18
CA TRP A 364 6.84 3.30 7.16
C TRP A 364 8.18 2.84 7.72
N SER A 365 8.48 3.19 8.98
CA SER A 365 9.71 2.76 9.66
C SER A 365 9.70 1.29 10.11
N SER A 366 8.51 0.73 10.39
CA SER A 366 8.35 -0.69 10.76
C SER A 366 8.56 -1.65 9.60
N LEU A 367 8.72 -1.12 8.39
CA LEU A 367 8.81 -1.90 7.17
C LEU A 367 10.27 -2.09 6.72
N PRO A 368 10.56 -3.21 6.04
CA PRO A 368 11.79 -3.32 5.27
C PRO A 368 11.84 -2.26 4.16
N PRO A 369 13.04 -1.83 3.73
CA PRO A 369 13.22 -0.89 2.62
C PRO A 369 12.44 -1.34 1.37
N ASP A 370 12.64 -2.56 0.91
CA ASP A 370 11.89 -3.13 -0.21
C ASP A 370 10.73 -4.00 0.29
N PRO A 371 9.58 -4.03 -0.41
CA PRO A 371 8.50 -4.95 -0.08
C PRO A 371 9.01 -6.41 -0.23
N PRO A 372 8.67 -7.31 0.69
CA PRO A 372 9.14 -8.69 0.63
C PRO A 372 8.64 -9.40 -0.64
N GLU A 373 9.50 -10.21 -1.26
CA GLU A 373 9.16 -10.98 -2.48
C GLU A 373 8.15 -12.11 -2.21
N LYS A 374 8.01 -12.54 -0.94
CA LYS A 374 7.07 -13.58 -0.50
C LYS A 374 5.89 -12.97 0.27
N GLU A 375 4.75 -13.64 0.21
CA GLU A 375 3.58 -13.26 1.01
C GLU A 375 3.88 -13.46 2.51
N GLU A 376 4.11 -12.35 3.19
CA GLU A 376 4.26 -12.28 4.65
C GLU A 376 2.99 -11.71 5.30
N LEU A 377 2.86 -11.85 6.62
CA LEU A 377 1.75 -11.29 7.40
C LEU A 377 1.51 -9.82 7.02
N GLY A 378 0.29 -9.50 6.62
CA GLY A 378 -0.09 -8.16 6.16
C GLY A 378 0.55 -7.69 4.84
N ARG A 379 1.08 -8.60 4.00
CA ARG A 379 1.90 -8.30 2.81
C ARG A 379 3.13 -7.44 3.14
N GLY A 380 3.84 -7.81 4.20
CA GLY A 380 5.05 -7.10 4.61
C GLY A 380 4.81 -5.84 5.42
N ASN A 381 3.56 -5.54 5.83
CA ASN A 381 3.24 -4.55 6.85
C ASN A 381 2.45 -5.19 8.02
N PRO A 382 3.08 -6.09 8.81
CA PRO A 382 2.42 -6.73 9.93
C PRO A 382 2.01 -5.72 11.01
N PHE A 383 2.84 -4.70 11.26
CA PHE A 383 2.59 -3.73 12.32
C PHE A 383 1.30 -2.93 12.10
N LEU A 384 0.93 -2.58 10.86
CA LEU A 384 -0.37 -1.97 10.55
C LEU A 384 -1.55 -2.80 11.10
N LEU A 385 -1.49 -4.13 10.97
CA LEU A 385 -2.55 -5.00 11.48
C LEU A 385 -2.62 -4.95 13.01
N PHE A 386 -1.47 -4.92 13.69
CA PHE A 386 -1.43 -4.76 15.15
C PHE A 386 -1.96 -3.40 15.62
N VAL A 387 -1.75 -2.33 14.84
CA VAL A 387 -2.38 -1.02 15.12
C VAL A 387 -3.90 -1.11 14.96
N CYS A 388 -4.40 -1.77 13.91
CA CYS A 388 -5.83 -2.01 13.72
C CYS A 388 -6.43 -2.82 14.88
N VAL A 389 -5.80 -3.92 15.29
CA VAL A 389 -6.25 -4.71 16.44
C VAL A 389 -6.22 -3.89 17.73
N ALA A 390 -5.17 -3.09 17.96
CA ALA A 390 -5.10 -2.22 19.14
C ALA A 390 -6.27 -1.22 19.18
N MET A 391 -6.67 -0.65 18.04
CA MET A 391 -7.85 0.23 17.94
C MET A 391 -9.16 -0.52 18.21
N LEU A 392 -9.31 -1.74 17.67
CA LEU A 392 -10.48 -2.59 17.95
C LEU A 392 -10.58 -2.91 19.45
N LEU A 393 -9.47 -3.32 20.06
CA LEU A 393 -9.42 -3.69 21.47
C LEU A 393 -9.56 -2.49 22.43
N GLU A 394 -9.31 -1.26 21.98
CA GLU A 394 -9.62 -0.05 22.75
C GLU A 394 -11.13 0.16 22.88
N GLN A 395 -11.92 -0.22 21.86
CA GLN A 395 -13.37 -0.09 21.85
C GLN A 395 -14.13 -1.34 22.32
N ARG A 396 -13.44 -2.48 22.46
CA ARG A 396 -13.98 -3.77 22.90
C ARG A 396 -15.03 -3.64 24.01
N GLU A 397 -14.66 -3.05 25.14
CA GLU A 397 -15.54 -2.96 26.31
C GLU A 397 -16.81 -2.13 26.05
N CYS A 398 -16.70 -1.10 25.19
CA CYS A 398 -17.83 -0.28 24.80
C CYS A 398 -18.81 -1.08 23.93
N LEU A 399 -18.28 -1.84 22.97
CA LEU A 399 -19.07 -2.69 22.08
C LEU A 399 -19.78 -3.80 22.84
N LEU A 400 -19.05 -4.55 23.67
CA LEU A 400 -19.62 -5.64 24.48
C LEU A 400 -20.73 -5.16 25.43
N ARG A 401 -20.55 -3.99 26.07
CA ARG A 401 -21.56 -3.46 27.00
C ARG A 401 -22.82 -2.94 26.32
N ARG A 402 -22.69 -2.43 25.10
CA ARG A 402 -23.80 -1.82 24.36
C ARG A 402 -24.54 -2.81 23.46
N ASP A 403 -23.96 -3.99 23.26
CA ASP A 403 -24.59 -5.09 22.52
C ASP A 403 -25.00 -4.70 21.09
N LEU A 404 -24.11 -3.99 20.40
CA LEU A 404 -24.38 -3.41 19.09
C LEU A 404 -24.47 -4.47 17.99
N ASP A 405 -25.35 -4.28 17.01
CA ASP A 405 -25.37 -5.07 15.77
C ASP A 405 -24.30 -4.59 14.77
N TYR A 406 -24.27 -5.16 13.57
CA TYR A 406 -23.29 -4.81 12.53
C TYR A 406 -23.30 -3.32 12.18
N ASP A 407 -24.48 -2.79 11.87
CA ASP A 407 -24.63 -1.40 11.41
C ASP A 407 -24.22 -0.42 12.51
N ASP A 408 -24.60 -0.71 13.76
CA ASP A 408 -24.21 0.09 14.91
C ASP A 408 -22.71 0.01 15.22
N VAL A 409 -22.05 -1.14 15.00
CA VAL A 409 -20.58 -1.27 15.09
C VAL A 409 -19.91 -0.40 14.03
N ALA A 410 -20.37 -0.45 12.79
CA ALA A 410 -19.82 0.37 11.70
C ALA A 410 -19.99 1.87 12.01
N VAL A 411 -21.19 2.29 12.41
CA VAL A 411 -21.48 3.67 12.82
C VAL A 411 -20.65 4.09 14.02
N HIS A 412 -20.39 3.19 14.97
CA HIS A 412 -19.53 3.48 16.13
C HIS A 412 -18.11 3.85 15.69
N PHE A 413 -17.48 3.07 14.81
CA PHE A 413 -16.13 3.37 14.31
C PHE A 413 -16.09 4.60 13.39
N ASP A 414 -17.13 4.84 12.58
CA ASP A 414 -17.20 6.07 11.78
C ASP A 414 -17.29 7.33 12.64
N ARG A 415 -17.92 7.26 13.82
CA ARG A 415 -17.92 8.37 14.79
C ARG A 415 -16.54 8.61 15.44
N LEU A 416 -15.64 7.62 15.39
CA LEU A 416 -14.28 7.70 15.94
C LEU A 416 -13.25 8.24 14.94
N VAL A 417 -13.65 8.52 13.69
CA VAL A 417 -12.80 9.18 12.70
C VAL A 417 -12.14 10.42 13.29
N ARG A 418 -10.81 10.47 13.24
CA ARG A 418 -9.93 11.49 13.82
C ARG A 418 -9.97 11.62 15.35
N ARG A 419 -10.55 10.66 16.07
CA ARG A 419 -10.72 10.66 17.53
C ARG A 419 -9.99 9.52 18.23
N HIS A 420 -9.32 8.63 17.50
CA HIS A 420 -8.49 7.59 18.11
C HIS A 420 -7.30 8.20 18.87
N SER A 421 -7.02 7.65 20.05
CA SER A 421 -5.96 8.15 20.91
C SER A 421 -4.62 7.52 20.55
N LEU A 422 -3.75 8.29 19.90
CA LEU A 422 -2.40 7.83 19.55
C LEU A 422 -1.63 7.30 20.77
N THR A 423 -1.75 7.96 21.93
CA THR A 423 -1.03 7.62 23.16
C THR A 423 -1.50 6.31 23.80
N ARG A 424 -2.68 5.80 23.42
CA ARG A 424 -3.19 4.50 23.87
C ARG A 424 -2.97 3.42 22.82
N VAL A 425 -3.22 3.74 21.56
CA VAL A 425 -3.15 2.78 20.46
C VAL A 425 -1.72 2.31 20.20
N LEU A 426 -0.76 3.22 20.04
CA LEU A 426 0.61 2.82 19.66
C LEU A 426 1.31 1.97 20.72
N PRO A 427 1.31 2.30 22.03
CA PRO A 427 1.93 1.44 23.03
C PRO A 427 1.32 0.03 23.05
N ARG A 428 -0.01 -0.06 22.94
CA ARG A 428 -0.72 -1.35 22.87
C ARG A 428 -0.33 -2.14 21.63
N ALA A 429 -0.31 -1.51 20.46
CA ALA A 429 0.09 -2.15 19.21
C ALA A 429 1.53 -2.69 19.28
N ARG A 430 2.45 -1.90 19.85
CA ARG A 430 3.86 -2.32 20.04
C ARG A 430 3.98 -3.50 21.01
N ALA A 431 3.22 -3.50 22.09
CA ALA A 431 3.20 -4.62 23.05
C ALA A 431 2.71 -5.91 22.37
N LEU A 432 1.56 -5.85 21.68
CA LEU A 432 1.01 -7.00 20.95
C LEU A 432 1.97 -7.51 19.86
N PHE A 433 2.60 -6.60 19.13
CA PHE A 433 3.56 -6.97 18.09
C PHE A 433 4.84 -7.59 18.69
N ALA A 434 5.31 -7.07 19.82
CA ALA A 434 6.46 -7.65 20.51
C ALA A 434 6.15 -9.04 21.09
N ASP A 435 4.93 -9.27 21.58
CA ASP A 435 4.46 -10.60 22.01
C ASP A 435 4.41 -11.58 20.83
N TYR A 436 3.89 -11.14 19.68
CA TYR A 436 3.91 -11.90 18.44
C TYR A 436 5.33 -12.33 18.07
N LEU A 437 6.29 -11.40 18.05
CA LEU A 437 7.69 -11.69 17.69
C LEU A 437 8.40 -12.63 18.67
N ARG A 438 7.97 -12.68 19.94
CA ARG A 438 8.53 -13.56 20.97
C ARG A 438 7.96 -14.97 20.93
N SER A 439 6.78 -15.15 20.36
CA SER A 439 6.07 -16.42 20.40
C SER A 439 6.58 -17.35 19.29
N GLU A 440 7.23 -18.45 19.66
CA GLU A 440 7.68 -19.52 18.74
C GLU A 440 6.51 -20.24 18.03
N VAL A 441 5.27 -19.94 18.43
CA VAL A 441 4.03 -20.64 18.05
C VAL A 441 3.38 -20.07 16.77
N TRP A 442 3.94 -19.02 16.16
CA TRP A 442 3.38 -18.46 14.91
C TRP A 442 4.03 -19.05 13.65
N ASP A 443 5.16 -19.76 13.78
CA ASP A 443 5.90 -20.35 12.66
C ASP A 443 5.50 -21.81 12.34
N SER A 444 4.63 -22.42 13.14
CA SER A 444 4.22 -23.83 12.95
C SER A 444 2.70 -23.95 12.80
N GLU A 445 2.28 -24.29 11.57
CA GLU A 445 1.08 -25.08 11.21
C GLU A 445 -0.16 -24.40 10.61
N GLU A 446 -0.37 -23.07 10.61
CA GLU A 446 -1.70 -22.52 10.20
C GLU A 446 -1.72 -21.46 9.09
N VAL A 447 -0.57 -21.00 8.57
CA VAL A 447 -0.56 -20.02 7.44
C VAL A 447 -1.09 -20.65 6.15
N ASP A 448 -1.03 -21.98 6.03
CA ASP A 448 -1.56 -22.73 4.89
C ASP A 448 -3.11 -22.86 4.92
N GLU A 449 -3.75 -22.83 6.10
CA GLU A 449 -5.22 -22.92 6.21
C GLU A 449 -5.91 -21.60 5.81
N ALA A 450 -5.33 -20.45 6.16
CA ALA A 450 -5.89 -19.15 5.79
C ALA A 450 -5.85 -18.87 4.27
N ALA A 451 -4.93 -19.50 3.54
CA ALA A 451 -4.89 -19.46 2.08
C ALA A 451 -5.93 -20.40 1.45
N ALA A 452 -6.23 -21.52 2.11
CA ALA A 452 -7.14 -22.56 1.61
C ALA A 452 -8.64 -22.20 1.71
N GLU A 453 -9.03 -21.29 2.62
CA GLU A 453 -10.43 -20.84 2.76
C GLU A 453 -10.86 -19.74 1.77
N SER A 454 -10.01 -19.38 0.81
CA SER A 454 -10.40 -18.48 -0.29
C SER A 454 -11.45 -19.18 -1.17
N PRO A 455 -12.64 -18.61 -1.41
CA PRO A 455 -13.63 -19.25 -2.27
C PRO A 455 -13.05 -19.36 -3.69
N GLN A 456 -12.89 -20.60 -4.17
CA GLN A 456 -12.52 -20.83 -5.55
C GLN A 456 -13.65 -20.35 -6.46
N PRO A 457 -13.38 -19.53 -7.48
CA PRO A 457 -14.41 -19.06 -8.38
C PRO A 457 -14.98 -20.26 -9.16
N SER A 458 -16.30 -20.43 -9.05
CA SER A 458 -17.09 -21.39 -9.82
C SER A 458 -17.34 -20.87 -11.24
#